data_AF-A0A1S7RBU4-F1
#
_entry.id   AF-A0A1S7RBU4-F1
#
_cell.length_a   1.000
_cell.length_b   1.000
_cell.length_c   1.000
_cell.angle_alpha   90.00
_cell.angle_beta   90.00
_cell.angle_gamma   90.00
#
_symmetry.space_group_name_H-M   'P 1'
#
loop_
_entity.id
_entity.type
_entity.pdbx_description
1 polymer ?
#
loop_
_entity_poly.entity_id
_entity_poly.type
_entity_poly.pdbx_seq_one_letter_code
_entity_poly.pdbx_strand_id
1 'polypeptide(L)'
;MLLLLPYWMEGGVVAEAFDARLKQTPLTQVKSLSVSFGGQAESLQLVGRDGPEIVRRTGRVVLAAVVDSYIHSDMLDSLAYHGELLTRDNPYGMIPGEAAAVFALGPEDDARLGRIARLAIMEEPENPIDPERGLMGRARASCYGALLEGGFSPDRFIVDLNGDRVRAEEFGYAITTNAAQMADLSDRAEIPALQFALSTGIDIDGSA
;
A
#
# COMPACT_ATOMS: atom_id res chain seq x y z
N MET A 1 -16.96 -8.31 -7.50
CA MET A 1 -15.93 -8.17 -6.46
C MET A 1 -14.59 -8.35 -7.13
N LEU A 2 -13.68 -7.43 -6.88
CA LEU A 2 -12.28 -7.54 -7.21
C LEU A 2 -11.56 -7.89 -5.92
N LEU A 3 -10.77 -8.95 -5.92
CA LEU A 3 -9.99 -9.40 -4.77
C LEU A 3 -8.51 -9.37 -5.14
N LEU A 4 -7.75 -8.50 -4.50
CA LEU A 4 -6.31 -8.44 -4.64
C LEU A 4 -5.66 -9.25 -3.51
N LEU A 5 -4.89 -10.25 -3.91
CA LEU A 5 -4.04 -11.04 -3.04
C LEU A 5 -2.58 -10.57 -3.16
N PRO A 6 -1.74 -10.81 -2.14
CA PRO A 6 -0.33 -10.46 -2.18
C PRO A 6 0.43 -11.19 -3.29
N TYR A 7 1.34 -10.49 -3.96
CA TYR A 7 2.19 -11.06 -5.01
C TYR A 7 2.92 -12.34 -4.60
N TRP A 8 3.41 -12.43 -3.35
CA TRP A 8 4.14 -13.60 -2.86
C TRP A 8 3.30 -14.89 -2.81
N MET A 9 1.96 -14.77 -2.81
CA MET A 9 1.08 -15.93 -2.87
C MET A 9 0.92 -16.48 -4.30
N GLU A 10 1.29 -15.71 -5.33
CA GLU A 10 1.01 -16.07 -6.72
C GLU A 10 1.63 -17.42 -7.10
N GLY A 11 0.79 -18.33 -7.60
CA GLY A 11 1.22 -19.68 -8.02
C GLY A 11 1.67 -20.61 -6.88
N GLY A 12 1.51 -20.22 -5.61
CA GLY A 12 1.93 -20.99 -4.45
C GLY A 12 0.81 -21.80 -3.78
N VAL A 13 1.21 -22.72 -2.89
CA VAL A 13 0.29 -23.58 -2.11
C VAL A 13 -0.69 -22.78 -1.24
N VAL A 14 -0.28 -21.59 -0.79
CA VAL A 14 -1.13 -20.70 0.02
C VAL A 14 -2.28 -20.14 -0.83
N ALA A 15 -2.03 -19.76 -2.09
CA ALA A 15 -3.09 -19.32 -3.00
C ALA A 15 -4.07 -20.45 -3.34
N GLU A 16 -3.56 -21.67 -3.55
CA GLU A 16 -4.41 -22.85 -3.79
C GLU A 16 -5.32 -23.15 -2.59
N ALA A 17 -4.76 -23.13 -1.38
CA ALA A 17 -5.52 -23.33 -0.15
C ALA A 17 -6.57 -22.24 0.07
N PHE A 18 -6.21 -20.98 -0.22
CA PHE A 18 -7.13 -19.85 -0.15
C PHE A 18 -8.28 -20.00 -1.14
N ASP A 19 -8.00 -20.31 -2.40
CA ASP A 19 -9.02 -20.52 -3.45
C ASP A 19 -9.95 -21.70 -3.11
N ALA A 20 -9.39 -22.82 -2.61
CA ALA A 20 -10.19 -23.95 -2.15
C ALA A 20 -11.16 -23.55 -1.03
N ARG A 21 -10.70 -22.74 -0.07
CA ARG A 21 -11.54 -22.23 1.03
C ARG A 21 -12.58 -21.22 0.57
N LEU A 22 -12.24 -20.38 -0.40
CA LEU A 22 -13.15 -19.41 -0.99
C LEU A 22 -14.29 -20.11 -1.74
N LYS A 23 -14.00 -21.18 -2.48
CA LYS A 23 -15.00 -22.03 -3.14
C LYS A 23 -15.96 -22.72 -2.15
N GLN A 24 -15.48 -23.02 -0.94
CA GLN A 24 -16.30 -23.60 0.13
C GLN A 24 -17.11 -22.55 0.91
N THR A 25 -16.81 -21.26 0.73
CA THR A 25 -17.42 -20.15 1.47
C THR A 25 -18.23 -19.28 0.51
N PRO A 26 -19.48 -19.64 0.20
CA PRO A 26 -20.26 -18.95 -0.81
C PRO A 26 -20.55 -17.50 -0.43
N LEU A 27 -20.07 -16.57 -1.26
CA LEU A 27 -20.39 -15.14 -1.16
C LEU A 27 -21.72 -14.86 -1.85
N THR A 28 -22.83 -15.14 -1.16
CA THR A 28 -24.20 -15.14 -1.74
C THR A 28 -24.63 -13.83 -2.41
N GLN A 29 -24.04 -12.69 -2.01
CA GLN A 29 -24.34 -11.38 -2.58
C GLN A 29 -23.38 -10.97 -3.72
N VAL A 30 -22.33 -11.74 -3.96
CA VAL A 30 -21.30 -11.46 -4.97
C VAL A 30 -21.67 -12.17 -6.28
N LYS A 31 -22.07 -11.38 -7.29
CA LYS A 31 -22.44 -11.91 -8.61
C LYS A 31 -21.24 -12.36 -9.45
N SER A 32 -20.10 -11.73 -9.25
CA SER A 32 -18.85 -12.04 -9.95
C SER A 32 -17.68 -11.77 -9.03
N LEU A 33 -16.66 -12.63 -9.11
CA LEU A 33 -15.40 -12.50 -8.40
C LEU A 33 -14.27 -12.56 -9.42
N SER A 34 -13.36 -11.58 -9.36
CA SER A 34 -12.10 -11.57 -10.07
C SER A 34 -10.99 -11.50 -9.04
N VAL A 35 -10.07 -12.45 -9.11
CA VAL A 35 -8.90 -12.52 -8.23
C VAL A 35 -7.68 -12.08 -9.03
N SER A 36 -6.86 -11.22 -8.44
CA SER A 36 -5.57 -10.78 -8.99
C SER A 36 -4.51 -10.81 -7.90
N PHE A 37 -3.25 -10.86 -8.30
CA PHE A 37 -2.10 -10.77 -7.42
C PHE A 37 -1.36 -9.47 -7.70
N GLY A 38 -0.80 -8.84 -6.67
CA GLY A 38 -0.07 -7.60 -6.86
C GLY A 38 0.64 -7.11 -5.60
N GLY A 39 1.41 -6.06 -5.78
CA GLY A 39 2.06 -5.34 -4.71
C GLY A 39 1.14 -4.31 -4.04
N GLN A 40 1.78 -3.38 -3.35
CA GLN A 40 1.08 -2.46 -2.48
C GLN A 40 0.39 -1.33 -3.24
N ALA A 41 0.99 -0.85 -4.33
CA ALA A 41 0.42 0.23 -5.14
C ALA A 41 -0.81 -0.22 -5.93
N GLU A 42 -0.88 -1.51 -6.28
CA GLU A 42 -1.98 -2.14 -7.01
C GLU A 42 -3.30 -2.04 -6.24
N SER A 43 -3.26 -2.02 -4.91
CA SER A 43 -4.44 -1.80 -4.07
C SER A 43 -5.10 -0.43 -4.36
N LEU A 44 -4.28 0.62 -4.53
CA LEU A 44 -4.74 1.97 -4.87
C LEU A 44 -5.21 2.06 -6.33
N GLN A 45 -4.57 1.33 -7.26
CA GLN A 45 -5.04 1.24 -8.64
C GLN A 45 -6.42 0.56 -8.72
N LEU A 46 -6.62 -0.51 -7.94
CA LEU A 46 -7.88 -1.23 -7.88
C LEU A 46 -9.03 -0.34 -7.41
N VAL A 47 -8.79 0.44 -6.34
CA VAL A 47 -9.78 1.32 -5.73
C VAL A 47 -9.98 2.62 -6.52
N GLY A 48 -8.91 3.19 -7.08
CA GLY A 48 -8.92 4.49 -7.74
C GLY A 48 -9.20 4.47 -9.24
N ARG A 49 -8.83 3.40 -9.94
CA ARG A 49 -8.93 3.31 -11.41
C ARG A 49 -9.88 2.21 -11.84
N ASP A 50 -9.55 0.96 -11.52
CA ASP A 50 -10.20 -0.21 -12.13
C ASP A 50 -11.64 -0.38 -11.62
N GLY A 51 -11.83 -0.29 -10.31
CA GLY A 51 -13.14 -0.32 -9.68
C GLY A 51 -14.09 0.78 -10.21
N PRO A 52 -13.71 2.07 -10.15
CA PRO A 52 -14.51 3.16 -10.69
C PRO A 52 -14.81 3.03 -12.19
N GLU A 53 -13.90 2.49 -13.00
CA GLU A 53 -14.17 2.21 -14.41
C GLU A 53 -15.29 1.17 -14.58
N ILE A 54 -15.24 0.08 -13.82
CA ILE A 54 -16.30 -0.95 -13.84
C ILE A 54 -17.63 -0.37 -13.36
N VAL A 55 -17.63 0.44 -12.30
CA VAL A 55 -18.83 1.14 -11.82
C VAL A 55 -19.41 2.00 -12.95
N ARG A 56 -18.60 2.84 -13.61
CA ARG A 56 -19.06 3.69 -14.73
C ARG A 56 -19.63 2.88 -15.88
N ARG A 57 -18.99 1.76 -16.25
CA ARG A 57 -19.44 0.90 -17.36
C ARG A 57 -20.72 0.12 -17.04
N THR A 58 -20.92 -0.26 -15.79
CA THR A 58 -21.98 -1.23 -15.41
C THR A 58 -23.11 -0.63 -14.57
N GLY A 59 -22.92 0.54 -13.97
CA GLY A 59 -23.83 1.16 -13.00
C GLY A 59 -24.01 0.36 -11.70
N ARG A 60 -23.16 -0.65 -11.45
CA ARG A 60 -23.27 -1.54 -10.29
C ARG A 60 -22.25 -1.17 -9.22
N VAL A 61 -22.58 -1.52 -7.97
CA VAL A 61 -21.61 -1.47 -6.87
C VAL A 61 -20.52 -2.51 -7.11
N VAL A 62 -19.27 -2.08 -6.97
CA VAL A 62 -18.08 -2.93 -7.04
C VAL A 62 -17.46 -2.99 -5.65
N LEU A 63 -17.29 -4.21 -5.12
CA LEU A 63 -16.47 -4.44 -3.94
C LEU A 63 -15.02 -4.62 -4.39
N ALA A 64 -14.12 -3.77 -3.91
CA ALA A 64 -12.68 -3.93 -4.03
C ALA A 64 -12.14 -4.40 -2.68
N ALA A 65 -11.69 -5.64 -2.61
CA ALA A 65 -11.14 -6.24 -1.40
C ALA A 65 -9.64 -6.47 -1.58
N VAL A 66 -8.89 -6.19 -0.53
CA VAL A 66 -7.43 -6.32 -0.49
C VAL A 66 -7.08 -7.05 0.80
N VAL A 67 -6.19 -8.02 0.71
CA VAL A 67 -5.63 -8.72 1.87
C VAL A 67 -4.12 -8.75 1.73
N ASP A 68 -3.42 -8.58 2.84
CA ASP A 68 -1.97 -8.78 2.91
C ASP A 68 -1.54 -9.35 4.26
N SER A 69 -0.48 -10.14 4.25
CA SER A 69 0.09 -10.76 5.44
C SER A 69 1.59 -10.93 5.29
N TYR A 70 2.33 -10.21 6.14
CA TYR A 70 3.77 -10.36 6.34
C TYR A 70 4.10 -11.32 7.50
N ILE A 71 3.10 -11.92 8.16
CA ILE A 71 3.31 -12.81 9.31
C ILE A 71 3.26 -14.31 8.98
N HIS A 72 3.11 -14.66 7.69
CA HIS A 72 3.24 -16.04 7.24
C HIS A 72 4.68 -16.53 7.46
N SER A 73 4.89 -17.78 7.88
CA SER A 73 6.21 -18.32 8.23
C SER A 73 7.25 -18.09 7.14
N ASP A 74 6.90 -18.46 5.90
CA ASP A 74 7.83 -18.38 4.77
C ASP A 74 8.19 -16.93 4.43
N MET A 75 7.26 -16.00 4.69
CA MET A 75 7.49 -14.57 4.51
C MET A 75 8.39 -14.03 5.63
N LEU A 76 8.12 -14.38 6.88
CA LEU A 76 8.97 -13.98 8.01
C LEU A 76 10.41 -14.51 7.86
N ASP A 77 10.57 -15.77 7.46
CA ASP A 77 11.88 -16.37 7.22
C ASP A 77 12.63 -15.65 6.09
N SER A 78 11.92 -15.31 5.00
CA SER A 78 12.49 -14.53 3.90
C SER A 78 12.93 -13.13 4.36
N LEU A 79 12.08 -12.39 5.07
CA LEU A 79 12.41 -11.04 5.56
C LEU A 79 13.57 -11.08 6.57
N ALA A 80 13.60 -12.10 7.44
CA ALA A 80 14.69 -12.30 8.39
C ALA A 80 16.01 -12.60 7.67
N TYR A 81 15.97 -13.47 6.65
CA TYR A 81 17.14 -13.83 5.84
C TYR A 81 17.74 -12.62 5.11
N HIS A 82 16.88 -11.71 4.60
CA HIS A 82 17.31 -10.49 3.94
C HIS A 82 17.62 -9.33 4.91
N GLY A 83 17.46 -9.55 6.22
CA GLY A 83 17.72 -8.54 7.24
C GLY A 83 16.74 -7.36 7.20
N GLU A 84 15.53 -7.56 6.68
CA GLU A 84 14.52 -6.51 6.48
C GLU A 84 13.68 -6.24 7.72
N LEU A 85 13.65 -7.17 8.68
CA LEU A 85 12.86 -7.06 9.90
C LEU A 85 13.50 -6.13 10.93
N LEU A 86 12.64 -5.45 11.70
CA LEU A 86 13.06 -4.73 12.91
C LEU A 86 13.67 -5.73 13.90
N THR A 87 14.96 -5.58 14.16
CA THR A 87 15.71 -6.39 15.14
C THR A 87 16.67 -5.50 15.91
N ARG A 88 17.35 -6.05 16.93
CA ARG A 88 18.41 -5.33 17.62
C ARG A 88 19.55 -4.90 16.68
N ASP A 89 19.86 -5.75 15.70
CA ASP A 89 20.95 -5.54 14.73
C ASP A 89 20.49 -4.70 13.52
N ASN A 90 19.18 -4.60 13.29
CA ASN A 90 18.57 -3.70 12.33
C ASN A 90 17.43 -2.88 12.98
N PRO A 91 17.75 -1.77 13.67
CA PRO A 91 16.75 -0.93 14.35
C PRO A 91 15.89 -0.10 13.38
N TYR A 92 16.15 -0.17 12.08
CA TYR A 92 15.39 0.50 11.04
C TYR A 92 14.54 -0.46 10.21
N GLY A 93 14.55 -1.76 10.53
CA GLY A 93 13.77 -2.74 9.79
C GLY A 93 12.26 -2.57 9.97
N MET A 94 11.49 -3.25 9.12
CA MET A 94 10.04 -3.19 9.16
C MET A 94 9.45 -4.09 10.25
N ILE A 95 8.30 -3.66 10.80
CA ILE A 95 7.48 -4.49 11.67
C ILE A 95 6.48 -5.24 10.78
N PRO A 96 6.50 -6.58 10.74
CA PRO A 96 5.59 -7.35 9.93
C PRO A 96 4.16 -7.24 10.50
N GLY A 97 3.18 -7.18 9.62
CA GLY A 97 1.77 -7.10 9.99
C GLY A 97 0.88 -7.78 8.96
N GLU A 98 -0.40 -7.84 9.28
CA GLU A 98 -1.43 -8.32 8.37
C GLU A 98 -2.63 -7.39 8.40
N ALA A 99 -3.30 -7.27 7.26
CA ALA A 99 -4.48 -6.44 7.12
C ALA A 99 -5.39 -6.98 6.02
N ALA A 100 -6.68 -6.69 6.19
CA ALA A 100 -7.66 -6.85 5.12
C ALA A 100 -8.55 -5.61 5.10
N ALA A 101 -8.88 -5.13 3.91
CA ALA A 101 -9.78 -4.01 3.70
C ALA A 101 -10.76 -4.32 2.56
N VAL A 102 -12.00 -3.84 2.69
CA VAL A 102 -13.01 -3.95 1.64
C VAL A 102 -13.64 -2.57 1.42
N PHE A 103 -13.57 -2.09 0.20
CA PHE A 103 -14.15 -0.83 -0.26
C PHE A 103 -15.38 -1.13 -1.12
N ALA A 104 -16.50 -0.46 -0.83
CA ALA A 104 -17.66 -0.46 -1.69
C ALA A 104 -17.62 0.78 -2.59
N LEU A 105 -17.52 0.56 -3.89
CA LEU A 105 -17.45 1.59 -4.92
C LEU A 105 -18.80 1.66 -5.63
N GLY A 106 -19.39 2.84 -5.68
CA GLY A 106 -20.68 3.10 -6.30
C GLY A 106 -20.65 4.35 -7.19
N PRO A 107 -21.78 4.67 -7.85
CA PRO A 107 -21.89 5.87 -8.66
C PRO A 107 -21.57 7.15 -7.87
N GLU A 108 -21.03 8.17 -8.54
CA GLU A 108 -20.57 9.42 -7.90
C GLU A 108 -21.68 10.19 -7.16
N ASP A 109 -22.93 9.99 -7.54
CA ASP A 109 -24.08 10.72 -6.99
C ASP A 109 -24.65 10.10 -5.70
N ASP A 110 -24.06 9.01 -5.17
CA ASP A 110 -24.49 8.42 -3.90
C ASP A 110 -23.90 9.20 -2.71
N ALA A 111 -24.69 10.12 -2.16
CA ALA A 111 -24.31 11.00 -1.06
C ALA A 111 -23.86 10.28 0.24
N ARG A 112 -24.01 8.95 0.34
CA ARG A 112 -23.54 8.15 1.47
C ARG A 112 -22.07 7.71 1.33
N LEU A 113 -21.48 7.87 0.15
CA LEU A 113 -20.12 7.45 -0.14
C LEU A 113 -19.17 8.65 -0.13
N GLY A 114 -17.93 8.41 0.31
CA GLY A 114 -16.84 9.34 0.08
C GLY A 114 -16.47 9.38 -1.41
N ARG A 115 -15.84 10.47 -1.84
CA ARG A 115 -15.40 10.66 -3.23
C ARG A 115 -13.88 10.54 -3.34
N ILE A 116 -13.41 9.82 -4.35
CA ILE A 116 -12.01 9.85 -4.78
C ILE A 116 -11.82 11.14 -5.58
N ALA A 117 -11.27 12.17 -4.93
CA ALA A 117 -11.15 13.49 -5.54
C ALA A 117 -10.07 13.53 -6.64
N ARG A 118 -8.94 12.87 -6.40
CA ARG A 118 -7.78 12.84 -7.29
C ARG A 118 -7.05 11.51 -7.18
N LEU A 119 -6.43 11.09 -8.27
CA LEU A 119 -5.58 9.91 -8.34
C LEU A 119 -4.43 10.20 -9.31
N ALA A 120 -3.21 9.85 -8.91
CA ALA A 120 -2.04 9.84 -9.78
C ALA A 120 -1.34 8.49 -9.63
N ILE A 121 -1.02 7.87 -10.76
CA ILE A 121 -0.30 6.59 -10.82
C ILE A 121 0.85 6.81 -11.80
N MET A 122 2.06 6.50 -11.36
CA MET A 122 3.30 6.56 -12.13
C MET A 122 4.12 5.32 -11.79
N GLU A 123 4.95 4.87 -12.73
CA GLU A 123 5.86 3.74 -12.54
C GLU A 123 7.27 4.27 -12.29
N GLU A 124 7.95 3.76 -11.26
CA GLU A 124 9.32 4.17 -10.98
C GLU A 124 10.24 3.61 -12.08
N PRO A 125 10.98 4.46 -12.79
CA PRO A 125 11.88 4.00 -13.86
C PRO A 125 13.10 3.21 -13.34
N GLU A 126 13.46 3.38 -12.07
CA GLU A 126 14.61 2.71 -11.44
C GLU A 126 14.17 1.40 -10.77
N ASN A 127 15.01 0.37 -10.87
CA ASN A 127 14.79 -0.90 -10.19
C ASN A 127 15.50 -0.91 -8.82
N PRO A 128 14.81 -1.13 -7.69
CA PRO A 128 15.42 -1.07 -6.36
C PRO A 128 16.57 -2.04 -6.11
N ILE A 129 16.60 -3.19 -6.82
CA ILE A 129 17.64 -4.22 -6.67
C ILE A 129 18.86 -4.01 -7.58
N ASP A 130 18.81 -3.06 -8.51
CA ASP A 130 19.94 -2.75 -9.38
C ASP A 130 20.98 -1.90 -8.63
N PRO A 131 22.23 -2.38 -8.45
CA PRO A 131 23.27 -1.62 -7.76
C PRO A 131 23.76 -0.38 -8.52
N GLU A 132 23.53 -0.31 -9.84
CA GLU A 132 23.92 0.84 -10.67
C GLU A 132 22.79 1.87 -10.84
N ARG A 133 21.66 1.66 -10.14
CA ARG A 133 20.48 2.52 -10.25
C ARG A 133 20.75 3.97 -9.85
N GLY A 134 19.97 4.86 -10.44
CA GLY A 134 19.92 6.26 -10.03
C GLY A 134 19.15 6.48 -8.71
N LEU A 135 18.93 7.76 -8.39
CA LEU A 135 18.03 8.16 -7.29
C LEU A 135 16.60 7.73 -7.61
N MET A 136 15.97 7.06 -6.64
CA MET A 136 14.56 6.66 -6.71
C MET A 136 13.63 7.78 -6.23
N GLY A 137 12.36 7.69 -6.61
CA GLY A 137 11.30 8.59 -6.16
C GLY A 137 10.83 9.57 -7.23
N ARG A 138 11.28 9.45 -8.48
CA ARG A 138 10.86 10.34 -9.57
C ARG A 138 9.39 10.14 -9.90
N ALA A 139 8.91 8.90 -9.87
CA ALA A 139 7.49 8.60 -10.08
C ALA A 139 6.65 9.19 -8.93
N ARG A 140 7.08 9.00 -7.69
CA ARG A 140 6.41 9.53 -6.50
C ARG A 140 6.37 11.06 -6.50
N ALA A 141 7.48 11.72 -6.85
CA ALA A 141 7.56 13.16 -6.99
C ALA A 141 6.57 13.70 -8.03
N SER A 142 6.46 13.01 -9.18
CA SER A 142 5.54 13.35 -10.25
C SER A 142 4.07 13.16 -9.81
N CYS A 143 3.77 12.09 -9.08
CA CYS A 143 2.45 11.89 -8.48
C CYS A 143 2.08 13.01 -7.52
N TYR A 144 2.97 13.43 -6.62
CA TYR A 144 2.71 14.53 -5.69
C TYR A 144 2.48 15.85 -6.42
N GLY A 145 3.32 16.18 -7.42
CA GLY A 145 3.13 17.37 -8.24
C GLY A 145 1.75 17.40 -8.91
N ALA A 146 1.32 16.30 -9.53
CA ALA A 146 0.01 16.18 -10.18
C ALA A 146 -1.15 16.28 -9.17
N LEU A 147 -1.03 15.63 -8.00
CA LEU A 147 -2.09 15.63 -6.99
C LEU A 147 -2.29 17.01 -6.35
N LEU A 148 -1.20 17.76 -6.13
CA LEU A 148 -1.21 19.07 -5.46
C LEU A 148 -1.44 20.26 -6.42
N GLU A 149 -1.46 20.01 -7.73
CA GLU A 149 -1.68 21.04 -8.75
C GLU A 149 -2.98 21.84 -8.49
N GLY A 150 -2.92 23.16 -8.69
CA GLY A 150 -4.06 24.05 -8.45
C GLY A 150 -4.34 24.31 -6.97
N GLY A 151 -3.39 24.04 -6.08
CA GLY A 151 -3.49 24.37 -4.64
C GLY A 151 -4.32 23.36 -3.84
N PHE A 152 -4.46 22.13 -4.32
CA PHE A 152 -5.10 21.08 -3.53
C PHE A 152 -4.25 20.77 -2.30
N SER A 153 -4.87 20.81 -1.12
CA SER A 153 -4.22 20.51 0.15
C SER A 153 -5.10 19.56 0.96
N PRO A 154 -4.65 18.33 1.23
CA PRO A 154 -5.42 17.39 2.04
C PRO A 154 -5.30 17.74 3.53
N ASP A 155 -6.35 17.44 4.31
CA ASP A 155 -6.34 17.63 5.77
C ASP A 155 -5.33 16.69 6.46
N ARG A 156 -5.16 15.49 5.91
CA ARG A 156 -4.26 14.43 6.42
C ARG A 156 -3.36 13.93 5.31
N PHE A 157 -2.09 13.69 5.66
CA PHE A 157 -1.10 13.18 4.73
C PHE A 157 -0.50 11.89 5.29
N ILE A 158 -1.00 10.75 4.81
CA ILE A 158 -0.56 9.43 5.27
C ILE A 158 0.44 8.88 4.27
N VAL A 159 1.58 8.41 4.77
CA VAL A 159 2.67 7.87 3.94
C VAL A 159 3.01 6.44 4.34
N ASP A 160 3.53 5.69 3.38
CA ASP A 160 3.82 4.26 3.46
C ASP A 160 5.23 3.94 3.98
N LEU A 161 5.85 4.87 4.72
CA LEU A 161 7.16 4.63 5.32
C LEU A 161 7.04 3.52 6.37
N ASN A 162 7.82 2.46 6.20
CA ASN A 162 7.72 1.24 7.01
C ASN A 162 9.07 0.73 7.54
N GLY A 163 10.14 1.54 7.47
CA GLY A 163 11.51 1.14 7.80
C GLY A 163 12.35 0.76 6.57
N ASP A 164 11.71 0.46 5.44
CA ASP A 164 12.43 0.19 4.20
C ASP A 164 13.24 1.40 3.71
N ARG A 165 14.51 1.15 3.38
CA ARG A 165 15.45 2.18 2.91
C ARG A 165 15.00 2.78 1.59
N VAL A 166 14.48 1.97 0.66
CA VAL A 166 14.07 2.45 -0.66
C VAL A 166 12.90 3.43 -0.52
N ARG A 167 11.90 3.13 0.31
CA ARG A 167 10.79 4.05 0.55
C ARG A 167 11.21 5.36 1.20
N ALA A 168 12.16 5.30 2.13
CA ALA A 168 12.70 6.52 2.73
C ALA A 168 13.40 7.39 1.68
N GLU A 169 14.17 6.78 0.78
CA GLU A 169 14.82 7.46 -0.36
C GLU A 169 13.77 8.09 -1.30
N GLU A 170 12.78 7.32 -1.74
CA GLU A 170 11.71 7.80 -2.63
C GLU A 170 10.93 8.96 -2.02
N PHE A 171 10.59 8.85 -0.73
CA PHE A 171 9.88 9.90 -0.01
C PHE A 171 10.72 11.16 0.10
N GLY A 172 12.00 11.03 0.50
CA GLY A 172 12.94 12.15 0.59
C GLY A 172 13.13 12.88 -0.75
N TYR A 173 13.24 12.13 -1.84
CA TYR A 173 13.30 12.70 -3.18
C TYR A 173 11.99 13.44 -3.55
N ALA A 174 10.84 12.84 -3.26
CA ALA A 174 9.54 13.41 -3.59
C ALA A 174 9.24 14.73 -2.85
N ILE A 175 9.57 14.82 -1.55
CA ILE A 175 9.36 16.03 -0.77
C ILE A 175 10.32 17.15 -1.17
N THR A 176 11.58 16.83 -1.48
CA THR A 176 12.58 17.84 -1.89
C THR A 176 12.28 18.40 -3.28
N THR A 177 11.83 17.55 -4.21
CA THR A 177 11.42 17.98 -5.55
C THR A 177 10.20 18.90 -5.53
N ASN A 178 9.27 18.67 -4.60
CA ASN A 178 8.03 19.45 -4.45
C ASN A 178 8.05 20.36 -3.20
N ALA A 179 9.23 20.85 -2.79
CA ALA A 179 9.42 21.46 -1.48
C ALA A 179 8.45 22.60 -1.16
N ALA A 180 8.11 23.45 -2.13
CA ALA A 180 7.22 24.58 -1.93
C ALA A 180 5.79 24.15 -1.55
N GLN A 181 5.28 23.07 -2.14
CA GLN A 181 3.93 22.54 -1.89
C GLN A 181 3.92 21.53 -0.73
N MET A 182 5.06 20.88 -0.47
CA MET A 182 5.15 19.78 0.49
C MET A 182 5.57 20.21 1.88
N ALA A 183 6.20 21.37 2.09
CA ALA A 183 6.78 21.74 3.38
C ALA A 183 5.85 21.50 4.58
N ASP A 184 4.62 22.04 4.54
CA ASP A 184 3.65 21.88 5.63
C ASP A 184 3.04 20.46 5.69
N LEU A 185 2.91 19.78 4.55
CA LEU A 185 2.38 18.40 4.51
C LEU A 185 3.39 17.41 5.06
N SER A 186 4.68 17.56 4.73
CA SER A 186 5.74 16.66 5.20
C SER A 186 5.95 16.76 6.71
N ASP A 187 5.78 17.95 7.30
CA ASP A 187 5.87 18.15 8.75
C ASP A 187 4.73 17.45 9.51
N ARG A 188 3.60 17.24 8.84
CA ARG A 188 2.39 16.59 9.38
C ARG A 188 2.20 15.17 8.86
N ALA A 189 3.24 14.58 8.23
CA ALA A 189 3.16 13.25 7.66
C ALA A 189 2.87 12.20 8.75
N GLU A 190 1.79 11.45 8.55
CA GLU A 190 1.41 10.34 9.39
C GLU A 190 2.07 9.05 8.87
N ILE A 191 2.82 8.38 9.74
CA ILE A 191 3.57 7.16 9.42
C ILE A 191 3.03 6.01 10.29
N PRO A 192 1.98 5.30 9.87
CA PRO A 192 1.30 4.31 10.71
C PRO A 192 2.25 3.23 11.25
N ALA A 193 3.17 2.73 10.43
CA ALA A 193 4.11 1.69 10.83
C ALA A 193 5.02 2.10 12.00
N LEU A 194 5.48 3.36 12.03
CA LEU A 194 6.33 3.89 13.09
C LEU A 194 5.55 4.24 14.36
N GLN A 195 4.28 4.62 14.23
CA GLN A 195 3.42 4.88 15.39
C GLN A 195 3.16 3.61 16.20
N PHE A 196 3.06 2.45 15.55
CA PHE A 196 2.99 1.17 16.26
C PHE A 196 4.29 0.86 17.01
N ALA A 197 5.46 1.13 16.43
CA ALA A 197 6.75 0.93 17.10
C ALA A 197 6.93 1.82 18.36
N LEU A 198 6.48 3.08 18.28
CA LEU A 198 6.59 4.04 19.38
C LEU A 198 5.56 3.79 20.50
N SER A 199 4.36 3.31 20.15
CA SER A 199 3.30 3.02 21.13
C SER A 199 3.50 1.71 21.88
N THR A 200 4.29 0.77 21.36
CA THR A 200 4.57 -0.52 22.00
C THR A 200 5.77 -0.48 22.95
N GLY A 201 6.49 0.63 23.06
CA GLY A 201 7.57 0.79 24.04
C GLY A 201 8.53 -0.39 24.05
N ILE A 202 9.04 -0.80 22.88
CA ILE A 202 10.12 -1.78 22.81
C ILE A 202 11.39 -1.07 23.27
N ASP A 203 11.55 -1.03 24.59
CA ASP A 203 12.75 -0.58 25.27
C ASP A 203 13.84 -1.63 24.98
N ILE A 204 14.78 -1.31 24.09
CA ILE A 204 15.90 -2.20 23.73
C ILE A 204 17.07 -2.07 24.73
N ASP A 205 16.83 -1.45 25.89
CA ASP A 205 17.80 -1.35 26.98
C ASP A 205 17.74 -2.61 27.87
N GLY A 206 18.33 -3.68 27.34
CA GLY A 206 18.81 -4.81 28.12
C GLY A 206 20.31 -4.69 28.34
N SER A 207 20.73 -3.94 29.36
CA SER A 207 22.08 -4.03 29.92
C SER A 207 22.29 -5.44 30.49
N ALA A 208 23.29 -6.16 29.96
CA ALA A 208 23.92 -7.30 30.60
C ALA A 208 25.33 -6.89 31.07
#